data_AF-W2ILJ6-F1
#
_entry.id   AF-W2ILJ6-F1
#
_cell.length_a   1.000
_cell.length_b   1.000
_cell.length_c   1.000
_cell.angle_alpha   90.00
_cell.angle_beta   90.00
_cell.angle_gamma   90.00
#
_symmetry.space_group_name_H-M   'P 1'
#
loop_
_entity.id
_entity.type
_entity.pdbx_description
1 polymer ?
#
loop_
_entity_poly.entity_id
_entity_poly.type
_entity_poly.pdbx_seq_one_letter_code
_entity_poly.pdbx_strand_id
1 'polypeptide(L)'
;MAQLQMWLHDRRSVDDVLVRLWIHTTENDFLGNPLLSTWVAYMNTVITENPTKVSSIFSVLETRYSDKALLQILEVAKGFPSMKNTATKMQKKKIQAIFARWELPSKAFGLLGLDRIGDNILSTPLFRRWMHYVEVFNKKNPDRQESWIDPIRFNYGWSGVEGAIKQAMKNPKSVNIAKQAESAWLDTWLDAAKPPEDAFRFLHLDNVFENSLSSPKFATWAKYLDDFNKRYSEQKTTMIDGLRANYNDRWLLRIFDAAKSDLNTEKLAANLQNALVDTWLAAKKKPADLKRMLNGVPTSDQMIERYVKKFDALLENS
;
A
#
# COMPACT_ATOMS: atom_id res chain seq x y z
N MET A 1 11.22 -33.23 -14.07
CA MET A 1 11.95 -33.62 -15.30
C MET A 1 11.36 -34.87 -15.96
N ALA A 2 11.16 -35.99 -15.25
CA ALA A 2 10.61 -37.24 -15.84
C ALA A 2 9.28 -37.05 -16.59
N GLN A 3 8.34 -36.27 -16.04
CA GLN A 3 7.04 -36.02 -16.68
C GLN A 3 7.13 -35.21 -17.99
N LEU A 4 8.00 -34.20 -18.06
CA LEU A 4 8.18 -33.38 -19.27
C LEU A 4 8.78 -34.22 -20.40
N GLN A 5 9.75 -35.07 -20.07
CA GLN A 5 10.40 -35.98 -21.02
C GLN A 5 9.45 -37.06 -21.52
N MET A 6 8.59 -37.60 -20.65
CA MET A 6 7.52 -38.53 -21.04
C MET A 6 6.59 -37.89 -22.09
N TRP A 7 6.11 -36.66 -21.86
CA TRP A 7 5.25 -35.98 -22.84
C TRP A 7 5.95 -35.71 -24.17
N LEU A 8 7.24 -35.36 -24.13
CA LEU A 8 8.05 -35.15 -25.33
C LEU A 8 8.23 -36.45 -26.12
N HIS A 9 8.55 -37.56 -25.44
CA HIS A 9 8.68 -38.90 -26.02
C HIS A 9 7.36 -39.33 -26.69
N ASP A 10 6.24 -39.09 -26.02
CA ASP A 10 4.89 -39.33 -26.55
C ASP A 10 4.49 -38.36 -27.69
N ARG A 11 5.39 -37.47 -28.12
CA ARG A 11 5.17 -36.44 -29.16
C ARG A 11 3.95 -35.55 -28.90
N ARG A 12 3.62 -35.30 -27.63
CA ARG A 12 2.47 -34.49 -27.24
C ARG A 12 2.66 -33.05 -27.71
N SER A 13 1.62 -32.45 -28.28
CA SER A 13 1.66 -31.03 -28.61
C SER A 13 1.65 -30.16 -27.33
N VAL A 14 2.08 -28.90 -27.45
CA VAL A 14 1.96 -27.91 -26.35
C VAL A 14 0.50 -27.73 -25.93
N ASP A 15 -0.42 -27.83 -26.89
CA ASP A 15 -1.86 -27.74 -26.67
C ASP A 15 -2.40 -28.99 -25.97
N ASP A 16 -1.92 -30.19 -26.33
CA ASP A 16 -2.34 -31.43 -25.69
C ASP A 16 -1.95 -31.44 -24.20
N VAL A 17 -0.73 -30.98 -23.90
CA VAL A 17 -0.25 -30.88 -22.52
C VAL A 17 -1.00 -29.78 -21.76
N LEU A 18 -1.34 -28.67 -22.41
CA LEU A 18 -2.23 -27.66 -21.82
C LEU A 18 -3.57 -28.30 -21.44
N VAL A 19 -4.30 -28.89 -22.38
CA VAL A 19 -5.62 -29.51 -22.11
C VAL A 19 -5.54 -30.54 -20.99
N ARG A 20 -4.46 -31.34 -20.97
CA ARG A 20 -4.25 -32.37 -19.94
C ARG A 20 -3.94 -31.80 -18.56
N LEU A 21 -3.20 -30.70 -18.49
CA LEU A 21 -2.95 -29.99 -17.24
C LEU A 21 -4.18 -29.18 -16.77
N TRP A 22 -5.15 -28.93 -17.66
CA TRP A 22 -6.19 -27.92 -17.49
C TRP A 22 -7.57 -28.37 -17.99
N ILE A 23 -8.11 -29.45 -17.43
CA ILE A 23 -9.41 -30.01 -17.87
C ILE A 23 -10.58 -28.97 -17.75
N HIS A 24 -10.40 -27.80 -17.10
CA HIS A 24 -11.27 -26.62 -17.28
C HIS A 24 -10.49 -25.26 -17.31
N THR A 25 -10.67 -24.50 -18.41
CA THR A 25 -10.52 -23.04 -18.71
C THR A 25 -9.46 -22.13 -18.04
N THR A 26 -8.57 -21.50 -18.84
CA THR A 26 -7.90 -20.21 -18.54
C THR A 26 -7.50 -19.39 -19.79
N GLU A 27 -8.46 -19.08 -20.67
CA GLU A 27 -8.17 -18.14 -21.79
C GLU A 27 -7.98 -16.69 -21.32
N ASN A 28 -8.57 -16.35 -20.15
CA ASN A 28 -8.66 -14.98 -19.66
C ASN A 28 -7.60 -14.61 -18.61
N ASP A 29 -7.19 -15.53 -17.74
CA ASP A 29 -6.23 -15.29 -16.63
C ASP A 29 -5.68 -16.63 -16.10
N PHE A 30 -4.41 -16.69 -15.71
CA PHE A 30 -3.75 -17.85 -15.08
C PHE A 30 -3.63 -17.74 -13.54
N LEU A 31 -4.37 -16.82 -12.92
CA LEU A 31 -4.32 -16.57 -11.48
C LEU A 31 -4.52 -17.84 -10.64
N GLY A 32 -3.61 -18.04 -9.68
CA GLY A 32 -3.69 -19.14 -8.71
C GLY A 32 -3.37 -20.52 -9.28
N ASN A 33 -3.00 -20.61 -10.57
CA ASN A 33 -2.69 -21.91 -11.14
C ASN A 33 -1.21 -22.28 -10.97
N PRO A 34 -0.91 -23.37 -10.22
CA PRO A 34 0.47 -23.78 -9.98
C PRO A 34 1.14 -24.41 -11.22
N LEU A 35 0.34 -24.87 -12.19
CA LEU A 35 0.76 -25.60 -13.38
C LEU A 35 1.11 -24.69 -14.57
N LEU A 36 0.88 -23.37 -14.51
CA LEU A 36 1.36 -22.43 -15.55
C LEU A 36 2.86 -22.59 -15.76
N SER A 37 3.63 -22.62 -14.66
CA SER A 37 5.08 -22.81 -14.71
C SER A 37 5.48 -24.14 -15.36
N THR A 38 4.75 -25.22 -15.05
CA THR A 38 4.96 -26.55 -15.62
C THR A 38 4.67 -26.59 -17.11
N TRP A 39 3.58 -25.98 -17.55
CA TRP A 39 3.22 -25.90 -18.97
C TRP A 39 4.24 -25.07 -19.76
N VAL A 40 4.67 -23.92 -19.23
CA VAL A 40 5.71 -23.10 -19.86
C VAL A 40 7.06 -23.83 -19.89
N ALA A 41 7.38 -24.59 -18.84
CA ALA A 41 8.56 -25.46 -18.85
C ALA A 41 8.48 -26.56 -19.94
N TYR A 42 7.30 -27.12 -20.19
CA TYR A 42 7.10 -28.05 -21.30
C TYR A 42 7.30 -27.36 -22.66
N MET A 43 6.77 -26.15 -22.85
CA MET A 43 7.03 -25.35 -24.04
C MET A 43 8.53 -25.14 -24.27
N ASN A 44 9.27 -24.82 -23.20
CA ASN A 44 10.73 -24.72 -23.25
C ASN A 44 11.38 -26.04 -23.72
N THR A 45 10.93 -27.19 -23.20
CA THR A 45 11.45 -28.50 -23.62
C THR A 45 11.25 -28.73 -25.11
N VAL A 46 10.06 -28.46 -25.65
CA VAL A 46 9.76 -28.60 -27.09
C VAL A 46 10.62 -27.66 -27.94
N ILE A 47 10.82 -26.42 -27.50
CA ILE A 47 11.63 -25.41 -28.22
C ILE A 47 13.12 -25.74 -28.13
N THR A 48 13.59 -26.31 -27.02
CA THR A 48 14.99 -26.72 -26.88
C THR A 48 15.32 -27.88 -27.81
N GLU A 49 14.38 -28.84 -27.96
CA GLU A 49 14.51 -29.96 -28.90
C GLU A 49 14.44 -29.49 -30.37
N ASN A 50 13.59 -28.51 -30.67
CA ASN A 50 13.46 -27.95 -32.01
C ASN A 50 13.29 -26.42 -31.99
N PRO A 51 14.39 -25.65 -32.05
CA PRO A 51 14.35 -24.19 -31.94
C PRO A 51 13.52 -23.49 -33.00
N THR A 52 13.31 -24.11 -34.18
CA THR A 52 12.49 -23.52 -35.26
C THR A 52 11.02 -23.35 -34.86
N LYS A 53 10.54 -24.10 -33.86
CA LYS A 53 9.15 -24.04 -33.37
C LYS A 53 8.84 -22.79 -32.56
N VAL A 54 9.84 -22.04 -32.08
CA VAL A 54 9.63 -20.88 -31.19
C VAL A 54 8.65 -19.87 -31.77
N SER A 55 8.78 -19.52 -33.06
CA SER A 55 7.90 -18.54 -33.71
C SER A 55 6.45 -19.05 -33.80
N SER A 56 6.27 -20.31 -34.23
CA SER A 56 4.95 -20.92 -34.37
C SER A 56 4.21 -21.04 -33.04
N ILE A 57 4.90 -21.46 -31.97
CA ILE A 57 4.32 -21.58 -30.63
C ILE A 57 3.86 -20.21 -30.14
N PHE A 58 4.73 -19.19 -30.22
CA PHE A 58 4.39 -17.84 -29.76
C PHE A 58 3.26 -17.20 -30.57
N SER A 59 3.15 -17.49 -31.87
CA SER A 59 2.03 -17.04 -32.71
C SER A 59 0.69 -17.59 -32.20
N VAL A 60 0.64 -18.89 -31.86
CA VAL A 60 -0.56 -19.51 -31.28
C VAL A 60 -0.91 -18.90 -29.92
N LEU A 61 0.10 -18.59 -29.10
CA LEU A 61 -0.13 -17.89 -27.83
C LEU A 61 -0.74 -16.50 -28.05
N GLU A 62 -0.26 -15.74 -29.04
CA GLU A 62 -0.74 -14.38 -29.32
C GLU A 62 -2.20 -14.34 -29.78
N THR A 63 -2.67 -15.38 -30.48
CA THR A 63 -4.04 -15.46 -31.01
C THR A 63 -5.04 -16.07 -30.04
N ARG A 64 -4.61 -16.99 -29.18
CA ARG A 64 -5.52 -17.74 -28.29
C ARG A 64 -5.82 -17.02 -26.98
N TYR A 65 -4.86 -16.28 -26.43
CA TYR A 65 -4.98 -15.77 -25.07
C TYR A 65 -5.33 -14.30 -25.01
N SER A 66 -6.10 -13.92 -23.98
CA SER A 66 -6.32 -12.52 -23.63
C SER A 66 -4.97 -11.81 -23.42
N ASP A 67 -4.96 -10.47 -23.52
CA ASP A 67 -3.74 -9.71 -23.28
C ASP A 67 -3.13 -9.98 -21.90
N LYS A 68 -3.98 -10.10 -20.87
CA LYS A 68 -3.55 -10.39 -19.50
C LYS A 68 -2.94 -11.78 -19.39
N ALA A 69 -3.65 -12.80 -19.87
CA ALA A 69 -3.20 -14.19 -19.85
C ALA A 69 -1.88 -14.35 -20.62
N LEU A 70 -1.78 -13.74 -21.80
CA LEU A 70 -0.55 -13.74 -22.58
C LEU A 70 0.61 -13.08 -21.83
N LEU A 71 0.41 -11.92 -21.20
CA LEU A 71 1.48 -11.27 -20.44
C LEU A 71 2.00 -12.12 -19.28
N GLN A 72 1.14 -12.91 -18.63
CA GLN A 72 1.54 -13.87 -17.59
C GLN A 72 2.38 -15.01 -18.17
N ILE A 73 1.97 -15.60 -19.30
CA ILE A 73 2.75 -16.63 -20.00
C ILE A 73 4.14 -16.09 -20.36
N LEU A 74 4.19 -14.89 -20.93
CA LEU A 74 5.44 -14.26 -21.36
C LEU A 74 6.37 -13.95 -20.18
N GLU A 75 5.82 -13.61 -19.01
CA GLU A 75 6.64 -13.37 -17.82
C GLU A 75 7.34 -14.64 -17.35
N VAL A 76 6.64 -15.77 -17.33
CA VAL A 76 7.25 -17.08 -17.01
C VAL A 76 8.24 -17.50 -18.10
N ALA A 77 7.88 -17.30 -19.38
CA ALA A 77 8.72 -17.69 -20.51
C ALA A 77 10.07 -16.94 -20.55
N LYS A 78 10.13 -15.71 -20.04
CA LYS A 78 11.36 -14.92 -19.90
C LYS A 78 12.40 -15.58 -18.97
N GLY A 79 11.97 -16.46 -18.07
CA GLY A 79 12.85 -17.24 -17.21
C GLY A 79 13.68 -18.28 -17.96
N PHE A 80 13.29 -18.64 -19.19
CA PHE A 80 13.96 -19.66 -19.99
C PHE A 80 14.83 -19.03 -21.09
N PRO A 81 16.15 -19.32 -21.16
CA PRO A 81 17.05 -18.73 -22.15
C PRO A 81 16.60 -18.89 -23.60
N SER A 82 16.04 -20.06 -23.95
CA SER A 82 15.57 -20.37 -25.31
C SER A 82 14.41 -19.48 -25.79
N MET A 83 13.61 -18.97 -24.84
CA MET A 83 12.41 -18.17 -25.11
C MET A 83 12.57 -16.70 -24.76
N LYS A 84 13.58 -16.35 -23.96
CA LYS A 84 13.75 -15.02 -23.35
C LYS A 84 13.63 -13.86 -24.33
N ASN A 85 14.31 -13.95 -25.48
CA ASN A 85 14.34 -12.88 -26.47
C ASN A 85 12.97 -12.69 -27.14
N THR A 86 12.35 -13.77 -27.60
CA THR A 86 11.01 -13.76 -28.22
C THR A 86 9.96 -13.27 -27.23
N ALA A 87 9.99 -13.79 -25.99
CA ALA A 87 9.06 -13.41 -24.94
C ALA A 87 9.18 -11.94 -24.56
N THR A 88 10.41 -11.43 -24.41
CA THR A 88 10.64 -10.01 -24.09
C THR A 88 10.15 -9.09 -25.22
N LYS A 89 10.45 -9.45 -26.48
CA LYS A 89 10.02 -8.67 -27.65
C LYS A 89 8.48 -8.65 -27.76
N MET A 90 7.83 -9.79 -27.61
CA MET A 90 6.38 -9.90 -27.64
C MET A 90 5.72 -9.16 -26.48
N GLN A 91 6.24 -9.29 -25.25
CA GLN A 91 5.74 -8.59 -24.08
C GLN A 91 5.78 -7.07 -24.30
N LYS A 92 6.91 -6.55 -24.81
CA LYS A 92 7.05 -5.13 -25.15
C LYS A 92 6.00 -4.68 -26.18
N LYS A 93 5.83 -5.41 -27.28
CA LYS A 93 4.85 -5.10 -28.34
C LYS A 93 3.42 -5.11 -27.78
N LYS A 94 3.08 -6.09 -26.95
CA LYS A 94 1.76 -6.27 -26.36
C LYS A 94 1.42 -5.13 -25.38
N ILE A 95 2.34 -4.75 -24.50
CA ILE A 95 2.19 -3.59 -23.60
C ILE A 95 1.98 -2.29 -24.39
N GLN A 96 2.78 -2.07 -25.45
CA GLN A 96 2.63 -0.91 -26.33
C GLN A 96 1.26 -0.89 -27.02
N ALA A 97 0.80 -2.04 -27.51
CA ALA A 97 -0.52 -2.17 -28.13
C ALA A 97 -1.66 -1.86 -27.14
N ILE A 98 -1.55 -2.30 -25.88
CA ILE A 98 -2.55 -1.98 -24.84
C ILE A 98 -2.65 -0.46 -24.63
N PHE A 99 -1.52 0.23 -24.48
CA PHE A 99 -1.53 1.69 -24.33
C PHE A 99 -2.05 2.42 -25.57
N ALA A 100 -1.76 1.89 -26.76
CA ALA A 100 -2.23 2.47 -28.02
C ALA A 100 -3.75 2.36 -28.23
N ARG A 101 -4.44 1.48 -27.49
CA ARG A 101 -5.91 1.36 -27.54
C ARG A 101 -6.65 2.48 -26.81
N TRP A 102 -5.94 3.32 -26.03
CA TRP A 102 -6.53 4.44 -25.28
C TRP A 102 -7.70 4.05 -24.36
N GLU A 103 -7.64 2.85 -23.79
CA GLU A 103 -8.62 2.35 -22.82
C GLU A 103 -8.57 3.11 -21.50
N LEU A 104 -9.63 3.07 -20.69
CA LEU A 104 -9.59 3.69 -19.35
C LEU A 104 -8.37 3.19 -18.54
N PRO A 105 -7.65 4.05 -17.81
CA PRO A 105 -6.54 3.67 -16.94
C PRO A 105 -6.80 2.46 -16.06
N SER A 106 -8.00 2.36 -15.46
CA SER A 106 -8.45 1.22 -14.65
C SER A 106 -8.52 -0.09 -15.46
N LYS A 107 -9.03 -0.04 -16.69
CA LYS A 107 -9.05 -1.20 -17.60
C LYS A 107 -7.66 -1.58 -18.08
N ALA A 108 -6.83 -0.60 -18.45
CA ALA A 108 -5.44 -0.82 -18.82
C ALA A 108 -4.64 -1.46 -17.67
N PHE A 109 -4.90 -1.07 -16.41
CA PHE A 109 -4.27 -1.66 -15.23
C PHE A 109 -4.53 -3.18 -15.15
N GLY A 110 -5.78 -3.61 -15.34
CA GLY A 110 -6.16 -5.02 -15.36
C GLY A 110 -5.60 -5.78 -16.58
N LEU A 111 -5.63 -5.18 -17.77
CA LEU A 111 -5.07 -5.78 -18.99
C LEU A 111 -3.56 -6.03 -18.87
N LEU A 112 -2.84 -5.17 -18.15
CA LEU A 112 -1.41 -5.31 -17.89
C LEU A 112 -1.08 -6.31 -16.78
N GLY A 113 -2.08 -6.89 -16.10
CA GLY A 113 -1.89 -7.78 -14.96
C GLY A 113 -1.33 -7.07 -13.73
N LEU A 114 -1.43 -5.74 -13.65
CA LEU A 114 -0.95 -4.95 -12.51
C LEU A 114 -1.80 -5.18 -11.25
N ASP A 115 -2.99 -5.77 -11.38
CA ASP A 115 -3.87 -6.14 -10.28
C ASP A 115 -3.34 -7.27 -9.41
N ARG A 116 -2.29 -7.99 -9.85
CA ARG A 116 -1.82 -9.26 -9.22
C ARG A 116 -0.34 -9.33 -8.91
N ILE A 117 0.39 -8.21 -8.96
CA ILE A 117 1.83 -8.20 -8.66
C ILE A 117 2.12 -8.36 -7.15
N GLY A 118 1.13 -8.07 -6.31
CA GLY A 118 1.31 -8.04 -4.85
C GLY A 118 2.10 -6.79 -4.43
N ASP A 119 2.64 -6.81 -3.22
CA ASP A 119 3.24 -5.64 -2.57
C ASP A 119 4.40 -4.99 -3.36
N ASN A 120 5.00 -5.71 -4.32
CA ASN A 120 6.08 -5.17 -5.14
C ASN A 120 5.60 -4.26 -6.29
N ILE A 121 4.29 -4.10 -6.48
CA ILE A 121 3.67 -3.37 -7.60
C ILE A 121 4.29 -2.00 -7.86
N LEU A 122 4.37 -1.16 -6.82
CA LEU A 122 4.88 0.22 -6.90
C LEU A 122 6.38 0.29 -7.27
N SER A 123 7.11 -0.81 -7.09
CA SER A 123 8.53 -0.91 -7.46
C SER A 123 8.73 -1.28 -8.93
N THR A 124 7.70 -1.82 -9.59
CA THR A 124 7.86 -2.38 -10.94
C THR A 124 8.01 -1.30 -12.02
N PRO A 125 8.89 -1.52 -13.03
CA PRO A 125 8.98 -0.63 -14.18
C PRO A 125 7.67 -0.54 -14.99
N LEU A 126 6.85 -1.61 -14.99
CA LEU A 126 5.58 -1.62 -15.72
C LEU A 126 4.56 -0.68 -15.05
N PHE A 127 4.48 -0.68 -13.72
CA PHE A 127 3.65 0.25 -12.98
C PHE A 127 4.01 1.72 -13.29
N ARG A 128 5.30 2.06 -13.34
CA ARG A 128 5.75 3.41 -13.75
C ARG A 128 5.27 3.82 -15.14
N ARG A 129 5.32 2.89 -16.12
CA ARG A 129 4.81 3.16 -17.47
C ARG A 129 3.30 3.35 -17.48
N TRP A 130 2.58 2.58 -16.68
CA TRP A 130 1.13 2.72 -16.52
C TRP A 130 0.76 4.03 -15.82
N MET A 131 1.48 4.47 -14.79
CA MET A 131 1.28 5.80 -14.19
C MET A 131 1.44 6.92 -15.22
N HIS A 132 2.50 6.86 -16.03
CA HIS A 132 2.69 7.83 -17.11
C HIS A 132 1.55 7.78 -18.13
N TYR A 133 1.03 6.59 -18.43
CA TYR A 133 -0.17 6.45 -19.25
C TYR A 133 -1.38 7.16 -18.62
N VAL A 134 -1.60 7.04 -17.31
CA VAL A 134 -2.68 7.76 -16.60
C VAL A 134 -2.49 9.28 -16.72
N GLU A 135 -1.28 9.79 -16.51
CA GLU A 135 -0.98 11.22 -16.65
C GLU A 135 -1.31 11.74 -18.06
N VAL A 136 -0.88 11.02 -19.10
CA VAL A 136 -1.15 11.40 -20.49
C VAL A 136 -2.64 11.29 -20.82
N PHE A 137 -3.31 10.25 -20.32
CA PHE A 137 -4.75 10.07 -20.47
C PHE A 137 -5.52 11.24 -19.84
N ASN A 138 -5.21 11.61 -18.60
CA ASN A 138 -5.89 12.69 -17.87
C ASN A 138 -5.63 14.07 -18.52
N LYS A 139 -4.42 14.33 -19.01
CA LYS A 139 -4.12 15.58 -19.75
C LYS A 139 -4.96 15.73 -21.02
N LYS A 140 -5.34 14.63 -21.67
CA LYS A 140 -6.20 14.63 -22.85
C LYS A 140 -7.69 14.60 -22.53
N ASN A 141 -8.06 14.28 -21.30
CA ASN A 141 -9.45 14.14 -20.84
C ASN A 141 -9.65 14.97 -19.56
N PRO A 142 -9.52 16.31 -19.61
CA PRO A 142 -9.53 17.17 -18.42
C PRO A 142 -10.85 17.10 -17.63
N ASP A 143 -11.98 16.89 -18.31
CA ASP A 143 -13.31 16.79 -17.67
C ASP A 143 -13.62 15.40 -17.12
N ARG A 144 -12.75 14.41 -17.39
CA ARG A 144 -12.94 13.01 -16.98
C ARG A 144 -11.61 12.39 -16.57
N GLN A 145 -10.96 13.03 -15.59
CA GLN A 145 -9.71 12.51 -15.04
C GLN A 145 -9.96 11.24 -14.24
N GLU A 146 -9.04 10.30 -14.37
CA GLU A 146 -9.07 8.99 -13.73
C GLU A 146 -8.04 8.95 -12.61
N SER A 147 -8.41 8.37 -11.47
CA SER A 147 -7.51 8.20 -10.33
C SER A 147 -6.50 7.07 -10.60
N TRP A 148 -5.22 7.34 -10.39
CA TRP A 148 -4.18 6.30 -10.50
C TRP A 148 -4.11 5.42 -9.25
N ILE A 149 -4.58 5.88 -8.08
CA ILE A 149 -4.54 5.10 -6.83
C ILE A 149 -5.74 4.15 -6.72
N ASP A 150 -6.88 4.51 -7.33
CA ASP A 150 -8.12 3.74 -7.27
C ASP A 150 -8.00 2.29 -7.76
N PRO A 151 -7.32 2.00 -8.89
CA PRO A 151 -7.11 0.62 -9.32
C PRO A 151 -6.33 -0.20 -8.29
N ILE A 152 -5.38 0.40 -7.55
CA ILE A 152 -4.68 -0.29 -6.47
C ILE A 152 -5.63 -0.55 -5.32
N ARG A 153 -6.39 0.47 -4.88
CA ARG A 153 -7.42 0.34 -3.83
C ARG A 153 -8.39 -0.80 -4.12
N PHE A 154 -8.96 -0.82 -5.31
CA PHE A 154 -10.02 -1.77 -5.68
C PHE A 154 -9.49 -3.21 -5.82
N ASN A 155 -8.25 -3.40 -6.25
CA ASN A 155 -7.71 -4.75 -6.49
C ASN A 155 -6.93 -5.32 -5.30
N TYR A 156 -6.32 -4.47 -4.47
CA TYR A 156 -5.47 -4.88 -3.35
C TYR A 156 -6.14 -4.72 -1.98
N GLY A 157 -7.23 -3.95 -1.91
CA GLY A 157 -7.87 -3.59 -0.65
C GLY A 157 -6.99 -2.70 0.23
N TRP A 158 -7.50 -2.35 1.41
CA TRP A 158 -6.85 -1.37 2.29
C TRP A 158 -5.48 -1.86 2.79
N SER A 159 -5.39 -3.11 3.25
CA SER A 159 -4.14 -3.71 3.73
C SER A 159 -3.13 -3.94 2.61
N GLY A 160 -3.58 -4.24 1.39
CA GLY A 160 -2.69 -4.46 0.26
C GLY A 160 -2.06 -3.16 -0.26
N VAL A 161 -2.77 -2.02 -0.18
CA VAL A 161 -2.18 -0.70 -0.48
C VAL A 161 -1.06 -0.38 0.53
N GLU A 162 -1.30 -0.61 1.81
CA GLU A 162 -0.30 -0.40 2.87
C GLU A 162 0.93 -1.30 2.66
N GLY A 163 0.72 -2.60 2.37
CA GLY A 163 1.78 -3.53 2.02
C GLY A 163 2.63 -3.04 0.84
N ALA A 164 1.96 -2.56 -0.22
CA ALA A 164 2.64 -2.06 -1.41
C ALA A 164 3.49 -0.80 -1.13
N ILE A 165 2.96 0.16 -0.36
CA ILE A 165 3.68 1.36 0.07
C ILE A 165 4.88 0.96 0.91
N LYS A 166 4.67 0.09 1.91
CA LYS A 166 5.72 -0.38 2.82
C LYS A 166 6.88 -1.06 2.09
N GLN A 167 6.60 -1.93 1.12
CA GLN A 167 7.68 -2.55 0.34
C GLN A 167 8.39 -1.54 -0.55
N ALA A 168 7.66 -0.62 -1.19
CA ALA A 168 8.26 0.38 -2.05
C ALA A 168 9.13 1.41 -1.30
N MET A 169 8.81 1.70 -0.04
CA MET A 169 9.63 2.55 0.84
C MET A 169 11.02 1.94 1.12
N LYS A 170 11.16 0.60 1.09
CA LYS A 170 12.44 -0.08 1.35
C LYS A 170 13.45 0.07 0.20
N ASN A 171 13.00 0.46 -0.99
CA ASN A 171 13.84 0.55 -2.18
C ASN A 171 14.02 2.01 -2.62
N PRO A 172 15.27 2.54 -2.66
CA PRO A 172 15.54 3.92 -3.06
C PRO A 172 15.01 4.28 -4.46
N LYS A 173 14.86 3.31 -5.36
CA LYS A 173 14.33 3.55 -6.72
C LYS A 173 12.81 3.73 -6.76
N SER A 174 12.09 3.37 -5.70
CA SER A 174 10.63 3.46 -5.60
C SER A 174 10.14 4.32 -4.45
N VAL A 175 11.03 4.84 -3.60
CA VAL A 175 10.67 5.66 -2.43
C VAL A 175 9.83 6.89 -2.80
N ASN A 176 10.10 7.53 -3.94
CA ASN A 176 9.33 8.69 -4.38
C ASN A 176 7.89 8.30 -4.80
N ILE A 177 7.73 7.15 -5.46
CA ILE A 177 6.40 6.61 -5.81
C ILE A 177 5.66 6.20 -4.54
N ALA A 178 6.37 5.61 -3.58
CA ALA A 178 5.80 5.22 -2.30
C ALA A 178 5.28 6.44 -1.53
N LYS A 179 6.02 7.56 -1.50
CA LYS A 179 5.57 8.82 -0.90
C LYS A 179 4.34 9.41 -1.61
N GLN A 180 4.31 9.36 -2.95
CA GLN A 180 3.14 9.77 -3.72
C GLN A 180 1.91 8.89 -3.41
N ALA A 181 2.11 7.57 -3.28
CA ALA A 181 1.06 6.63 -2.90
C ALA A 181 0.58 6.85 -1.46
N GLU A 182 1.49 7.09 -0.51
CA GLU A 182 1.14 7.42 0.88
C GLU A 182 0.27 8.68 0.95
N SER A 183 0.64 9.75 0.22
CA SER A 183 -0.16 10.98 0.15
C SER A 183 -1.53 10.77 -0.50
N ALA A 184 -1.58 10.15 -1.70
CA ALA A 184 -2.84 9.91 -2.40
C ALA A 184 -3.78 8.98 -1.61
N TRP A 185 -3.20 8.07 -0.83
CA TRP A 185 -3.96 7.18 0.04
C TRP A 185 -4.55 7.93 1.23
N LEU A 186 -3.82 8.84 1.86
CA LEU A 186 -4.37 9.72 2.89
C LEU A 186 -5.49 10.61 2.34
N ASP A 187 -5.37 11.14 1.13
CA ASP A 187 -6.46 11.89 0.50
C ASP A 187 -7.71 11.02 0.32
N THR A 188 -7.52 9.76 -0.12
CA THR A 188 -8.60 8.77 -0.23
C THR A 188 -9.25 8.45 1.12
N TRP A 189 -8.46 8.39 2.19
CA TRP A 189 -8.95 8.17 3.55
C TRP A 189 -9.80 9.34 4.03
N LEU A 190 -9.35 10.56 3.76
CA LEU A 190 -10.06 11.77 4.10
C LEU A 190 -11.40 11.85 3.35
N ASP A 191 -11.43 11.49 2.07
CA ASP A 191 -12.66 11.40 1.27
C ASP A 191 -13.64 10.35 1.82
N ALA A 192 -13.12 9.25 2.37
CA ALA A 192 -13.91 8.20 3.00
C ALA A 192 -14.23 8.48 4.49
N ALA A 193 -13.99 9.71 4.97
CA ALA A 193 -14.18 10.13 6.36
C ALA A 193 -13.48 9.19 7.37
N LYS A 194 -12.29 8.67 7.03
CA LYS A 194 -11.51 7.84 7.96
C LYS A 194 -11.03 8.70 9.13
N PRO A 195 -11.28 8.29 10.38
CA PRO A 195 -10.92 9.10 11.54
C PRO A 195 -9.40 9.33 11.62
N PRO A 196 -8.95 10.46 12.21
CA PRO A 196 -7.53 10.72 12.42
C PRO A 196 -6.81 9.64 13.24
N GLU A 197 -7.52 8.87 14.09
CA GLU A 197 -6.92 7.76 14.83
C GLU A 197 -6.37 6.67 13.90
N ASP A 198 -7.09 6.35 12.82
CA ASP A 198 -6.67 5.33 11.87
C ASP A 198 -5.48 5.83 11.08
N ALA A 199 -5.53 7.09 10.63
CA ALA A 199 -4.44 7.70 9.85
C ALA A 199 -3.12 7.71 10.64
N PHE A 200 -3.21 7.85 11.97
CA PHE A 200 -2.06 7.75 12.87
C PHE A 200 -1.40 6.36 12.81
N ARG A 201 -2.20 5.29 12.87
CA ARG A 201 -1.74 3.89 12.79
C ARG A 201 -1.17 3.55 11.43
N PHE A 202 -1.82 4.01 10.35
CA PHE A 202 -1.32 3.84 8.99
C PHE A 202 0.05 4.51 8.78
N LEU A 203 0.26 5.68 9.39
CA LEU A 203 1.56 6.35 9.38
C LEU A 203 2.58 5.71 10.32
N HIS A 204 2.24 4.61 11.00
CA HIS A 204 3.06 3.88 11.96
C HIS A 204 3.57 4.74 13.12
N LEU A 205 2.82 5.79 13.48
CA LEU A 205 3.17 6.71 14.56
C LEU A 205 2.92 6.11 15.96
N ASP A 206 2.16 5.01 16.01
CA ASP A 206 1.85 4.16 17.17
C ASP A 206 2.99 3.19 17.54
N ASN A 207 3.97 3.01 16.65
CA ASN A 207 5.05 2.03 16.81
C ASN A 207 6.45 2.65 17.01
N VAL A 208 6.56 3.98 16.96
CA VAL A 208 7.83 4.72 17.16
C VAL A 208 8.00 5.27 18.58
N PHE A 209 7.00 5.04 19.44
CA PHE A 209 6.99 5.39 20.87
C PHE A 209 7.46 6.82 21.13
N GLU A 210 8.57 7.00 21.86
CA GLU A 210 9.11 8.30 22.26
C GLU A 210 9.44 9.23 21.08
N ASN A 211 9.71 8.67 19.90
CA ASN A 211 10.00 9.43 18.68
C ASN A 211 8.75 9.79 17.86
N SER A 212 7.55 9.57 18.41
CA SER A 212 6.30 9.80 17.67
C SER A 212 6.14 11.26 17.26
N LEU A 213 6.38 12.22 18.17
CA LEU A 213 6.22 13.65 17.88
C LEU A 213 7.36 14.23 17.01
N SER A 214 8.55 13.64 17.05
CA SER A 214 9.70 14.06 16.24
C SER A 214 9.74 13.41 14.86
N SER A 215 8.90 12.40 14.62
CA SER A 215 8.78 11.75 13.32
C SER A 215 8.29 12.74 12.25
N PRO A 216 8.92 12.80 11.05
CA PRO A 216 8.40 13.58 9.93
C PRO A 216 6.96 13.23 9.54
N LYS A 217 6.53 11.98 9.82
CA LYS A 217 5.15 11.54 9.57
C LYS A 217 4.15 12.19 10.53
N PHE A 218 4.59 12.70 11.68
CA PHE A 218 3.70 13.40 12.62
C PHE A 218 3.14 14.68 12.01
N ALA A 219 3.95 15.45 11.28
CA ALA A 219 3.49 16.63 10.55
C ALA A 219 2.44 16.28 9.49
N THR A 220 2.61 15.12 8.83
CA THR A 220 1.64 14.60 7.85
C THR A 220 0.31 14.25 8.53
N TRP A 221 0.36 13.57 9.68
CA TRP A 221 -0.83 13.25 10.47
C TRP A 221 -1.52 14.51 11.03
N ALA A 222 -0.76 15.48 11.55
CA ALA A 222 -1.32 16.72 12.08
C ALA A 222 -2.08 17.50 10.99
N LYS A 223 -1.53 17.55 9.77
CA LYS A 223 -2.24 18.10 8.61
C LYS A 223 -3.52 17.31 8.31
N TYR A 224 -3.46 15.99 8.30
CA TYR A 224 -4.65 15.15 8.09
C TYR A 224 -5.74 15.43 9.12
N LEU A 225 -5.38 15.55 10.40
CA LEU A 225 -6.29 15.92 11.48
C LEU A 225 -6.94 17.29 11.24
N ASP A 226 -6.16 18.30 10.87
CA ASP A 226 -6.67 19.63 10.56
C ASP A 226 -7.65 19.61 9.38
N ASP A 227 -7.32 18.90 8.31
CA ASP A 227 -8.16 18.81 7.12
C ASP A 227 -9.43 17.99 7.38
N PHE A 228 -9.34 16.93 8.20
CA PHE A 228 -10.50 16.17 8.69
C PHE A 228 -11.43 17.05 9.52
N ASN A 229 -10.91 17.79 10.49
CA ASN A 229 -11.71 18.66 11.36
C ASN A 229 -12.39 19.81 10.60
N LYS A 230 -11.76 20.33 9.55
CA LYS A 230 -12.36 21.34 8.67
C LYS A 230 -13.52 20.76 7.86
N ARG A 231 -13.38 19.53 7.34
CA ARG A 231 -14.37 18.89 6.46
C ARG A 231 -15.53 18.25 7.22
N TYR A 232 -15.26 17.70 8.40
CA TYR A 232 -16.22 16.95 9.22
C TYR A 232 -16.38 17.58 10.60
N SER A 233 -16.94 18.80 10.64
CA SER A 233 -17.04 19.62 11.86
C SER A 233 -17.81 18.98 13.01
N GLU A 234 -18.79 18.13 12.71
CA GLU A 234 -19.57 17.37 13.69
C GLU A 234 -18.79 16.20 14.33
N GLN A 235 -17.75 15.72 13.64
CA GLN A 235 -16.90 14.61 14.07
C GLN A 235 -15.52 15.10 14.52
N LYS A 236 -15.35 16.40 14.70
CA LYS A 236 -14.05 16.99 15.01
C LYS A 236 -13.46 16.37 16.28
N THR A 237 -12.16 16.12 16.23
CA THR A 237 -11.39 15.61 17.35
C THR A 237 -10.19 16.51 17.62
N THR A 238 -9.54 16.36 18.77
CA THR A 238 -8.35 17.15 19.10
C THR A 238 -7.08 16.34 18.86
N MET A 239 -5.94 17.02 18.81
CA MET A 239 -4.64 16.35 18.71
C MET A 239 -4.40 15.43 19.93
N ILE A 240 -4.81 15.85 21.13
CA ILE A 240 -4.66 15.02 22.33
C ILE A 240 -5.58 13.81 22.28
N ASP A 241 -6.81 13.92 21.78
CA ASP A 241 -7.73 12.79 21.66
C ASP A 241 -7.26 11.78 20.60
N GLY A 242 -6.76 12.27 19.45
CA GLY A 242 -6.18 11.40 18.43
C GLY A 242 -4.95 10.63 18.91
N LEU A 243 -4.12 11.26 19.76
CA LEU A 243 -3.01 10.61 20.44
C LEU A 243 -3.48 9.59 21.48
N ARG A 244 -4.51 9.92 22.27
CA ARG A 244 -5.10 9.03 23.30
C ARG A 244 -5.84 7.82 22.72
N ALA A 245 -6.30 7.92 21.47
CA ALA A 245 -6.87 6.79 20.73
C ALA A 245 -5.81 5.72 20.34
N ASN A 246 -4.52 6.07 20.44
CA ASN A 246 -3.41 5.20 20.04
C ASN A 246 -2.43 4.89 21.18
N TYR A 247 -2.36 5.75 22.20
CA TYR A 247 -1.51 5.58 23.36
C TYR A 247 -2.29 5.82 24.65
N ASN A 248 -2.05 5.00 25.67
CA ASN A 248 -2.56 5.32 27.00
C ASN A 248 -1.81 6.52 27.61
N ASP A 249 -2.43 7.16 28.59
CA ASP A 249 -1.91 8.38 29.23
C ASP A 249 -0.50 8.21 29.83
N ARG A 250 -0.14 6.99 30.29
CA ARG A 250 1.22 6.71 30.81
C ARG A 250 2.28 6.80 29.71
N TRP A 251 1.99 6.22 28.55
CA TRP A 251 2.88 6.28 27.39
C TRP A 251 2.95 7.69 26.82
N LEU A 252 1.82 8.40 26.75
CA LEU A 252 1.80 9.79 26.29
C LEU A 252 2.70 10.70 27.13
N LEU A 253 2.68 10.57 28.45
CA LEU A 253 3.57 11.36 29.30
C LEU A 253 5.05 11.11 28.98
N ARG A 254 5.45 9.85 28.77
CA ARG A 254 6.83 9.51 28.36
C ARG A 254 7.20 10.10 27.00
N ILE A 255 6.28 10.04 26.03
CA ILE A 255 6.46 10.64 24.70
C ILE A 255 6.62 12.16 24.83
N PHE A 256 5.80 12.82 25.65
CA PHE A 256 5.87 14.26 25.84
C PHE A 256 7.17 14.67 26.57
N ASP A 257 7.64 13.87 27.53
CA ASP A 257 8.89 14.15 28.22
C ASP A 257 10.11 14.02 27.30
N ALA A 258 10.15 12.97 26.47
CA ALA A 258 11.17 12.82 25.45
C ALA A 258 11.14 14.00 24.47
N ALA A 259 9.96 14.38 23.98
CA ALA A 259 9.77 15.50 23.06
C ALA A 259 10.07 16.87 23.71
N LYS A 260 9.99 17.01 25.04
CA LYS A 260 10.42 18.24 25.73
C LYS A 260 11.93 18.44 25.75
N SER A 261 12.69 17.37 25.52
CA SER A 261 14.15 17.43 25.47
C SER A 261 14.69 17.84 24.09
N ASP A 262 13.83 17.94 23.07
CA ASP A 262 14.16 18.44 21.73
C ASP A 262 13.56 19.84 21.53
N LEU A 263 14.42 20.81 21.17
CA LEU A 263 14.04 22.22 20.98
C LEU A 263 12.92 22.41 19.94
N ASN A 264 12.82 21.54 18.94
CA ASN A 264 11.81 21.64 17.88
C ASN A 264 10.43 21.16 18.36
N THR A 265 10.38 20.28 19.35
CA THR A 265 9.13 19.68 19.85
C THR A 265 8.76 20.13 21.26
N GLU A 266 9.63 20.87 21.95
CA GLU A 266 9.43 21.30 23.34
C GLU A 266 8.09 22.02 23.57
N LYS A 267 7.83 23.06 22.77
CA LYS A 267 6.60 23.85 22.88
C LYS A 267 5.35 23.01 22.60
N LEU A 268 5.41 22.14 21.59
CA LEU A 268 4.31 21.24 21.25
C LEU A 268 4.04 20.27 22.40
N ALA A 269 5.08 19.64 22.93
CA ALA A 269 4.98 18.69 24.02
C ALA A 269 4.43 19.33 25.31
N ALA A 270 4.87 20.55 25.64
CA ALA A 270 4.32 21.32 26.76
C ALA A 270 2.82 21.61 26.55
N ASN A 271 2.40 21.98 25.34
CA ASN A 271 0.99 22.20 25.02
C ASN A 271 0.16 20.91 25.14
N LEU A 272 0.69 19.77 24.69
CA LEU A 272 0.03 18.47 24.79
C LEU A 272 -0.07 17.97 26.24
N GLN A 273 0.94 18.24 27.09
CA GLN A 273 0.83 18.02 28.53
C GLN A 273 -0.32 18.82 29.14
N ASN A 274 -0.49 20.09 28.74
CA ASN A 274 -1.61 20.93 29.21
C ASN A 274 -2.95 20.36 28.76
N ALA A 275 -3.06 20.00 27.49
CA ALA A 275 -4.28 19.43 26.91
C ALA A 275 -4.66 18.11 27.59
N LEU A 276 -3.69 17.28 27.97
CA LEU A 276 -3.93 16.05 28.72
C LEU A 276 -4.48 16.34 30.13
N VAL A 277 -3.93 17.33 30.83
CA VAL A 277 -4.46 17.79 32.12
C VAL A 277 -5.89 18.31 31.98
N ASP A 278 -6.16 19.11 30.95
CA ASP A 278 -7.49 19.65 30.67
C ASP A 278 -8.50 18.54 30.36
N THR A 279 -8.04 17.47 29.72
CA THR A 279 -8.83 16.27 29.47
C THR A 279 -9.19 15.54 30.78
N TRP A 280 -8.25 15.43 31.73
CA TRP A 280 -8.55 14.88 33.05
C TRP A 280 -9.52 15.75 33.85
N LEU A 281 -9.43 17.08 33.69
CA LEU A 281 -10.33 18.04 34.35
C LEU A 281 -11.76 17.90 33.83
N ALA A 282 -11.93 17.87 32.50
CA ALA A 282 -13.22 17.65 31.86
C ALA A 282 -13.86 16.33 32.31
N ALA A 283 -13.04 15.28 32.46
CA ALA A 283 -13.48 13.98 32.95
C ALA A 283 -13.62 13.87 34.48
N LYS A 284 -13.36 14.95 35.23
CA LYS A 284 -13.43 15.01 36.71
C LYS A 284 -12.71 13.85 37.39
N LYS A 285 -11.51 13.50 36.90
CA LYS A 285 -10.73 12.36 37.43
C LYS A 285 -10.32 12.58 38.89
N LYS A 286 -10.47 11.57 39.74
CA LYS A 286 -10.00 11.70 41.13
C LYS A 286 -8.46 11.70 41.17
N PRO A 287 -7.80 12.57 41.96
CA PRO A 287 -6.34 12.56 42.09
C PRO A 287 -5.75 11.19 42.46
N ALA A 288 -6.44 10.43 43.32
CA ALA A 288 -6.02 9.07 43.68
C ALA A 288 -6.02 8.10 42.48
N ASP A 289 -6.99 8.25 41.56
CA ASP A 289 -7.04 7.44 40.34
C ASP A 289 -5.92 7.81 39.38
N LEU A 290 -5.60 9.11 39.25
CA LEU A 290 -4.46 9.56 38.45
C LEU A 290 -3.14 9.03 39.03
N LYS A 291 -2.96 9.09 40.35
CA LYS A 291 -1.76 8.55 41.03
C LYS A 291 -1.59 7.05 40.79
N ARG A 292 -2.69 6.29 40.82
CA ARG A 292 -2.67 4.86 40.49
C ARG A 292 -2.38 4.61 39.01
N MET A 293 -3.04 5.33 38.11
CA MET A 293 -2.87 5.22 36.66
C MET A 293 -1.43 5.51 36.24
N LEU A 294 -0.84 6.57 36.79
CA LEU A 294 0.46 7.11 36.38
C LEU A 294 1.63 6.58 37.23
N ASN A 295 1.41 5.59 38.09
CA ASN A 295 2.45 5.02 38.95
C ASN A 295 3.68 4.59 38.14
N GLY A 296 4.87 5.09 38.52
CA GLY A 296 6.14 4.77 37.84
C GLY A 296 6.39 5.55 36.53
N VAL A 297 5.60 6.58 36.26
CA VAL A 297 5.92 7.57 35.22
C VAL A 297 6.72 8.72 35.87
N PRO A 298 7.93 9.04 35.40
CA PRO A 298 8.82 10.03 36.05
C PRO A 298 8.18 11.40 36.30
N THR A 299 7.32 11.86 35.41
CA THR A 299 6.66 13.17 35.49
C THR A 299 5.25 13.13 36.10
N SER A 300 4.83 11.98 36.62
CA SER A 300 3.47 11.81 37.16
C SER A 300 3.14 12.80 38.27
N ASP A 301 4.01 12.97 39.27
CA ASP A 301 3.76 13.85 40.41
C ASP A 301 3.59 15.31 39.97
N GLN A 302 4.47 15.81 39.10
CA GLN A 302 4.37 17.15 38.52
C GLN A 302 3.05 17.34 37.75
N MET A 303 2.64 16.34 36.97
CA MET A 303 1.41 16.41 36.18
C MET A 303 0.15 16.36 37.06
N ILE A 304 0.18 15.58 38.14
CA ILE A 304 -0.91 15.50 39.11
C ILE A 304 -1.01 16.79 39.94
N GLU A 305 0.10 17.36 40.38
CA GLU A 305 0.11 18.64 41.08
C GLU A 305 -0.51 19.75 40.23
N ARG A 306 -0.13 19.79 38.95
CA ARG A 306 -0.71 20.74 38.00
C ARG A 306 -2.20 20.54 37.79
N TYR A 307 -2.65 19.28 37.72
CA TYR A 307 -4.07 18.93 37.67
C TYR A 307 -4.81 19.42 38.91
N VAL A 308 -4.33 19.11 40.11
CA VAL A 308 -4.94 19.49 41.40
C VAL A 308 -5.06 21.01 41.50
N LYS A 309 -3.99 21.75 41.19
CA LYS A 309 -4.01 23.22 41.20
C LYS A 309 -5.09 23.80 40.28
N LYS A 310 -5.26 23.24 39.07
CA LYS A 310 -6.33 23.67 38.16
C LYS A 310 -7.72 23.25 38.64
N PHE A 311 -7.84 22.06 39.24
CA PHE A 311 -9.09 21.52 39.76
C PHE A 311 -9.61 22.36 40.93
N ASP A 312 -8.75 22.67 41.90
CA ASP A 312 -9.10 23.49 43.07
C ASP A 312 -9.50 24.91 42.65
N ALA A 313 -8.75 25.52 41.71
CA ALA A 313 -9.10 26.84 41.17
C ALA A 313 -10.47 26.85 40.45
N LEU A 314 -10.93 25.72 39.89
CA LEU A 314 -12.27 25.64 39.30
C LEU A 314 -13.36 25.54 40.38
N LEU A 315 -13.08 24.89 41.51
CA LEU A 315 -14.00 24.79 42.64
C LEU A 315 -14.14 26.12 43.39
N GLU A 316 -13.07 26.90 43.48
CA GLU A 316 -13.09 28.23 44.10
C GLU A 316 -13.89 29.26 43.28
N ASN A 317 -14.07 29.01 41.97
CA ASN A 317 -14.75 29.91 41.03
C ASN A 317 -16.15 29.43 40.60
N SER A 318 -16.68 28.34 41.18
CA SER A 318 -17.98 27.74 40.86
C SER A 318 -19.05 28.04 41.91
#